data_AF-A0A0L6JQG9-F1
#
_entry.id   AF-A0A0L6JQG9-F1
#
_cell.length_a   1.000
_cell.length_b   1.000
_cell.length_c   1.000
_cell.angle_alpha   90.00
_cell.angle_beta   90.00
_cell.angle_gamma   90.00
#
_symmetry.space_group_name_H-M   'P 1'
#
loop_
_entity.id
_entity.type
_entity.pdbx_description
1 polymer ?
#
loop_
_entity_poly.entity_id
_entity_poly.type
_entity_poly.pdbx_seq_one_letter_code
_entity_poly.pdbx_strand_id
1 'polypeptide(L)'
;MSKNKNMDKSKKSIVIFSGIAVVLLAVALIIVFNGKNKGENEIGSPVSSTAADLVIPKAEITETAKFYPLKVEDTNMEVLAVKASDGSVRTAFNTCQVCNGSPRAYYKQQGDVLVCQNCGNRFKMDMVEQQRGGCNPVPIMKDEKTDDGINITIPKDLIEKNKELFTSNWKTQ
;
A
#
# COMPACT_ATOMS: atom_id res chain seq x y z
N MET A 1 -73.29 -15.18 -36.50
CA MET A 1 -72.23 -14.22 -36.89
C MET A 1 -71.58 -13.74 -35.59
N SER A 2 -70.28 -13.76 -35.34
CA SER A 2 -69.12 -13.78 -36.20
C SER A 2 -67.94 -14.47 -35.49
N LYS A 3 -66.90 -14.72 -36.28
CA LYS A 3 -65.74 -15.60 -36.10
C LYS A 3 -64.77 -15.23 -34.96
N ASN A 4 -64.30 -16.27 -34.26
CA ASN A 4 -62.92 -16.78 -34.24
C ASN A 4 -61.76 -15.84 -33.80
N LYS A 5 -60.99 -16.23 -32.77
CA LYS A 5 -59.54 -16.55 -32.87
C LYS A 5 -58.96 -17.06 -31.54
N ASN A 6 -57.99 -17.96 -31.69
CA ASN A 6 -57.33 -18.80 -30.70
C ASN A 6 -56.01 -18.17 -30.19
N MET A 7 -55.47 -18.74 -29.09
CA MET A 7 -54.06 -18.69 -28.60
C MET A 7 -53.56 -17.35 -27.98
N ASP A 8 -52.71 -17.28 -26.97
CA ASP A 8 -51.88 -18.24 -26.21
C ASP A 8 -51.54 -17.68 -24.80
N LYS A 9 -51.05 -18.56 -23.93
CA LYS A 9 -50.72 -18.46 -22.49
C LYS A 9 -49.84 -17.27 -22.07
N SER A 10 -50.11 -16.75 -20.87
CA SER A 10 -49.08 -16.11 -20.01
C SER A 10 -49.42 -16.19 -18.52
N LYS A 11 -48.59 -16.99 -17.82
CA LYS A 11 -48.12 -16.98 -16.42
C LYS A 11 -49.02 -16.40 -15.32
N LYS A 12 -49.40 -17.28 -14.39
CA LYS A 12 -50.07 -16.96 -13.11
C LYS A 12 -49.12 -16.22 -12.17
N SER A 13 -49.50 -15.03 -11.76
CA SER A 13 -48.95 -14.32 -10.60
C SER A 13 -50.05 -14.17 -9.57
N ILE A 14 -49.97 -14.90 -8.46
CA ILE A 14 -50.80 -14.66 -7.27
C ILE A 14 -49.85 -14.70 -6.08
N VAL A 15 -49.47 -13.52 -5.62
CA VAL A 15 -48.76 -13.30 -4.35
C VAL A 15 -49.84 -13.04 -3.31
N ILE A 16 -50.02 -13.97 -2.37
CA ILE A 16 -50.98 -13.87 -1.26
C ILE A 16 -50.24 -13.26 -0.08
N PHE A 17 -50.72 -12.10 0.37
CA PHE A 17 -50.36 -11.49 1.65
C PHE A 17 -51.33 -11.93 2.74
N SER A 18 -50.84 -11.86 3.98
CA SER A 18 -51.52 -12.07 5.27
C SER A 18 -51.45 -13.50 5.79
N GLY A 19 -50.95 -13.77 6.98
CA GLY A 19 -50.47 -12.91 8.06
C GLY A 19 -49.71 -13.81 9.02
N ILE A 20 -48.53 -13.37 9.46
CA ILE A 20 -48.35 -12.79 10.80
C ILE A 20 -48.58 -13.84 11.89
N ALA A 21 -47.49 -14.22 12.59
CA ALA A 21 -47.43 -14.18 14.06
C ALA A 21 -46.47 -15.19 14.72
N VAL A 22 -45.76 -16.07 13.99
CA VAL A 22 -45.08 -17.21 14.69
C VAL A 22 -43.57 -17.39 14.41
N VAL A 23 -42.97 -16.73 13.42
CA VAL A 23 -41.57 -17.05 13.02
C VAL A 23 -40.50 -16.10 13.58
N LEU A 24 -40.88 -15.01 14.27
CA LEU A 24 -39.94 -14.05 14.86
C LEU A 24 -39.30 -14.51 16.19
N LEU A 25 -39.50 -15.77 16.60
CA LEU A 25 -38.94 -16.33 17.84
C LEU A 25 -37.79 -17.34 17.64
N ALA A 26 -37.33 -17.57 16.40
CA ALA A 26 -36.33 -18.60 16.09
C ALA A 26 -34.99 -18.09 15.51
N VAL A 27 -34.63 -16.82 15.70
CA VAL A 27 -33.35 -16.25 15.20
C VAL A 27 -32.42 -15.72 16.32
N ALA A 28 -32.81 -15.81 17.59
CA ALA A 28 -32.04 -15.23 18.70
C ALA A 28 -31.30 -16.27 19.57
N LEU A 29 -30.64 -17.27 18.97
CA LEU A 29 -29.90 -18.29 19.73
C LEU A 29 -28.55 -18.72 19.11
N ILE A 30 -27.74 -17.80 18.56
CA ILE A 30 -26.30 -18.07 18.38
C ILE A 30 -25.48 -16.80 18.69
N ILE A 31 -24.39 -17.00 19.43
CA ILE A 31 -23.30 -16.07 19.81
C ILE A 31 -23.54 -15.26 21.11
N VAL A 32 -23.44 -15.94 22.25
CA VAL A 32 -22.95 -15.31 23.49
C VAL A 32 -21.82 -16.18 24.04
N PHE A 33 -20.59 -15.89 23.62
CA PHE A 33 -19.39 -16.20 24.39
C PHE A 33 -18.31 -15.14 24.11
N ASN A 34 -17.84 -14.51 25.19
CA ASN A 34 -16.62 -13.71 25.37
C ASN A 34 -16.59 -12.25 24.89
N GLY A 35 -16.82 -11.35 25.86
CA GLY A 35 -16.39 -9.94 25.81
C GLY A 35 -16.52 -9.28 27.18
N LYS A 36 -15.56 -9.53 28.07
CA LYS A 36 -15.51 -9.06 29.47
C LYS A 36 -14.71 -7.74 29.54
N ASN A 37 -15.36 -6.67 30.00
CA ASN A 37 -14.90 -5.44 30.69
C ASN A 37 -13.48 -4.83 30.46
N LYS A 38 -13.45 -3.52 30.12
CA LYS A 38 -12.69 -2.41 30.76
C LYS A 38 -12.83 -1.15 29.88
N GLY A 39 -13.15 0.05 30.40
CA GLY A 39 -12.31 0.87 31.28
C GLY A 39 -11.30 1.62 30.39
N GLU A 40 -11.60 2.85 29.96
CA GLU A 40 -11.03 4.09 30.51
C GLU A 40 -9.66 4.43 29.88
N ASN A 41 -9.42 5.74 29.67
CA ASN A 41 -8.19 6.33 29.14
C ASN A 41 -6.92 5.56 29.47
N GLU A 42 -6.05 5.30 28.48
CA GLU A 42 -4.59 5.43 28.61
C GLU A 42 -3.99 5.71 27.21
N ILE A 43 -3.54 6.95 27.00
CA ILE A 43 -2.13 7.36 26.98
C ILE A 43 -1.45 6.89 25.69
N GLY A 44 -1.20 7.87 24.81
CA GLY A 44 -0.20 7.73 23.76
C GLY A 44 1.07 7.16 24.37
N SER A 45 1.41 5.94 23.97
CA SER A 45 2.71 5.39 24.29
C SER A 45 3.75 6.31 23.64
N PRO A 46 4.80 6.72 24.37
CA PRO A 46 5.95 7.32 23.73
C PRO A 46 6.54 6.24 22.85
N VAL A 47 6.24 6.28 21.55
CA VAL A 47 6.97 5.48 20.57
C VAL A 47 8.38 6.03 20.61
N SER A 48 9.23 5.37 21.41
CA SER A 48 10.67 5.50 21.35
C SER A 48 11.07 5.03 19.94
N SER A 49 11.09 6.00 19.04
CA SER A 49 11.10 5.87 17.60
C SER A 49 12.52 5.60 17.12
N THR A 50 12.98 4.38 17.33
CA THR A 50 14.10 3.85 16.57
C THR A 50 13.52 2.97 15.47
N ALA A 51 13.89 3.22 14.22
CA ALA A 51 13.41 2.37 13.14
C ALA A 51 13.89 0.92 13.37
N ALA A 52 13.15 -0.07 12.89
CA ALA A 52 13.67 -1.43 12.79
C ALA A 52 14.24 -1.63 11.38
N ASP A 53 14.96 -2.74 11.16
CA ASP A 53 15.29 -3.17 9.80
C ASP A 53 14.01 -3.33 8.97
N LEU A 54 14.05 -2.90 7.71
CA LEU A 54 12.97 -3.13 6.77
C LEU A 54 13.23 -4.44 6.02
N VAL A 55 12.37 -5.43 6.25
CA VAL A 55 12.41 -6.73 5.56
C VAL A 55 11.35 -6.76 4.47
N ILE A 56 11.77 -7.02 3.24
CA ILE A 56 10.94 -7.03 2.02
C ILE A 56 10.94 -8.44 1.44
N PRO A 57 9.81 -9.18 1.50
CA PRO A 57 9.70 -10.49 0.85
C PRO A 57 9.77 -10.36 -0.66
N LYS A 58 10.68 -11.08 -1.33
CA LYS A 58 10.86 -10.99 -2.79
C LYS A 58 9.67 -11.56 -3.56
N ALA A 59 8.99 -12.56 -2.99
CA ALA A 59 7.76 -13.14 -3.56
C ALA A 59 6.64 -12.11 -3.75
N GLU A 60 6.71 -10.99 -3.03
CA GLU A 60 5.73 -9.93 -3.07
C GLU A 60 6.05 -8.82 -4.08
N ILE A 61 7.25 -8.83 -4.68
CA ILE A 61 7.72 -7.78 -5.59
C ILE A 61 7.45 -8.19 -7.04
N THR A 62 6.86 -7.27 -7.80
CA THR A 62 6.51 -7.47 -9.22
C THR A 62 7.02 -6.28 -10.05
N GLU A 63 6.67 -6.18 -11.35
CA GLU A 63 6.93 -4.96 -12.12
C GLU A 63 6.08 -3.76 -11.64
N THR A 64 5.10 -3.99 -10.76
CA THR A 64 4.42 -2.93 -10.00
C THR A 64 5.20 -2.65 -8.72
N ALA A 65 5.73 -1.43 -8.61
CA ALA A 65 6.46 -0.93 -7.47
C ALA A 65 5.60 -0.93 -6.22
N LYS A 66 6.15 -1.50 -5.15
CA LYS A 66 5.62 -1.40 -3.79
C LYS A 66 6.32 -0.28 -3.05
N PHE A 67 5.56 0.44 -2.24
CA PHE A 67 6.02 1.56 -1.43
C PHE A 67 5.82 1.23 0.05
N TYR A 68 6.91 1.28 0.80
CA TYR A 68 7.02 0.90 2.20
C TYR A 68 7.17 2.17 3.03
N PRO A 69 6.08 2.69 3.63
CA PRO A 69 6.16 3.85 4.50
C PRO A 69 6.92 3.49 5.79
N LEU A 70 7.77 4.40 6.22
CA LEU A 70 8.61 4.28 7.41
C LEU A 70 8.52 5.57 8.22
N LYS A 71 8.80 5.49 9.52
CA LYS A 71 8.96 6.68 10.37
C LYS A 71 10.22 6.54 11.21
N VAL A 72 11.11 7.53 11.11
CA VAL A 72 12.28 7.70 11.98
C VAL A 72 12.03 8.96 12.79
N GLU A 73 11.88 8.83 14.11
CA GLU A 73 11.45 9.96 14.96
C GLU A 73 10.14 10.57 14.45
N ASP A 74 10.18 11.84 14.06
CA ASP A 74 9.06 12.57 13.45
C ASP A 74 9.17 12.74 11.94
N THR A 75 10.14 12.07 11.32
CA THR A 75 10.37 12.12 9.88
C THR A 75 9.67 10.96 9.20
N ASN A 76 8.67 11.27 8.36
CA ASN A 76 8.06 10.31 7.45
C ASN A 76 9.00 10.05 6.27
N MET A 77 9.23 8.77 5.99
CA MET A 77 10.07 8.29 4.91
C MET A 77 9.33 7.22 4.12
N GLU A 78 9.84 6.87 2.95
CA GLU A 78 9.30 5.75 2.17
C GLU A 78 10.41 5.10 1.35
N VAL A 79 10.45 3.78 1.36
CA VAL A 79 11.28 2.98 0.47
C VAL A 79 10.39 2.44 -0.64
N LEU A 80 10.88 2.40 -1.87
CA LEU A 80 10.25 1.70 -2.97
C LEU A 80 11.05 0.45 -3.33
N ALA A 81 10.33 -0.61 -3.71
CA ALA A 81 10.92 -1.82 -4.30
C ALA A 81 10.14 -2.24 -5.55
N VAL A 82 10.84 -2.63 -6.60
CA VAL A 82 10.26 -3.03 -7.88
C VAL A 82 11.14 -4.06 -8.58
N LYS A 83 10.54 -4.98 -9.35
CA LYS A 83 11.28 -5.93 -10.17
C LYS A 83 11.65 -5.27 -11.51
N ALA A 84 12.93 -5.25 -11.85
CA ALA A 84 13.45 -4.81 -13.14
C ALA A 84 13.28 -5.90 -14.22
N SER A 85 13.54 -5.55 -15.49
CA SER A 85 13.41 -6.44 -16.63
C SER A 85 14.38 -7.63 -16.59
N ASP A 86 15.52 -7.48 -15.93
CA ASP A 86 16.51 -8.53 -15.68
C ASP A 86 16.10 -9.49 -14.54
N GLY A 87 14.92 -9.28 -13.94
CA GLY A 87 14.38 -10.08 -12.83
C GLY A 87 14.93 -9.71 -11.45
N SER A 88 15.88 -8.77 -11.36
CA SER A 88 16.40 -8.30 -10.08
C SER A 88 15.39 -7.40 -9.36
N VAL A 89 15.40 -7.45 -8.03
CA VAL A 89 14.64 -6.52 -7.18
C VAL A 89 15.47 -5.26 -6.98
N ARG A 90 14.92 -4.12 -7.40
CA ARG A 90 15.51 -2.79 -7.26
C ARG A 90 14.90 -2.06 -6.07
N THR A 91 15.74 -1.38 -5.29
CA THR A 91 15.33 -0.64 -4.08
C THR A 91 15.86 0.78 -4.05
N ALA A 92 15.03 1.73 -3.63
CA ALA A 92 15.42 3.13 -3.46
C ALA A 92 14.59 3.81 -2.36
N PHE A 93 15.10 4.88 -1.77
CA PHE A 93 14.30 5.83 -1.04
C PHE A 93 13.42 6.63 -2.03
N ASN A 94 12.15 6.84 -1.70
CA ASN A 94 11.18 7.50 -2.57
C ASN A 94 11.32 9.04 -2.58
N THR A 95 12.53 9.52 -2.86
CA THR A 95 12.89 10.94 -2.95
C THR A 95 14.12 11.09 -3.86
N CYS A 96 14.54 12.31 -4.19
CA CYS A 96 15.81 12.57 -4.89
C CYS A 96 16.53 13.80 -4.39
N GLN A 97 17.84 13.82 -4.60
CA GLN A 97 18.73 14.89 -4.17
C GLN A 97 18.33 16.24 -4.75
N VAL A 98 17.88 16.30 -6.00
CA VAL A 98 17.58 17.58 -6.67
C VAL A 98 16.27 18.20 -6.18
N CYS A 99 15.26 17.39 -5.87
CA CYS A 99 13.98 17.94 -5.38
C CYS A 99 14.03 18.37 -3.91
N ASN A 100 15.07 17.94 -3.18
CA ASN A 100 15.52 18.42 -1.87
C ASN A 100 14.44 19.06 -0.98
N GLY A 101 13.52 18.25 -0.46
CA GLY A 101 12.54 18.73 0.51
C GLY A 101 11.28 19.39 -0.05
N SER A 102 11.05 19.32 -1.36
CA SER A 102 9.73 19.62 -1.93
C SER A 102 8.67 18.68 -1.34
N PRO A 103 7.44 19.17 -1.04
CA PRO A 103 6.35 18.30 -0.60
C PRO A 103 5.93 17.29 -1.68
N ARG A 104 6.37 17.49 -2.94
CA ARG A 104 6.15 16.57 -4.06
C ARG A 104 7.39 15.76 -4.44
N ALA A 105 8.46 15.78 -3.63
CA ALA A 105 9.71 15.07 -3.88
C ALA A 105 9.56 13.54 -3.68
N TYR A 106 8.66 12.92 -4.42
CA TYR A 106 8.40 11.49 -4.40
C TYR A 106 7.98 11.01 -5.79
N TYR A 107 8.05 9.71 -5.99
CA TYR A 107 7.71 9.05 -7.24
C TYR A 107 6.39 8.30 -7.12
N LYS A 108 5.66 8.26 -8.22
CA LYS A 108 4.53 7.35 -8.43
C LYS A 108 4.78 6.57 -9.71
N GLN A 109 4.40 5.31 -9.73
CA GLN A 109 4.43 4.54 -10.97
C GLN A 109 3.32 5.00 -11.91
N GLN A 110 3.65 5.13 -13.20
CA GLN A 110 2.72 5.33 -14.29
C GLN A 110 3.11 4.40 -15.43
N GLY A 111 2.37 3.29 -15.61
CA GLY A 111 2.75 2.26 -16.56
C GLY A 111 4.07 1.60 -16.17
N ASP A 112 5.04 1.62 -17.08
CA ASP A 112 6.36 0.99 -16.96
C ASP A 112 7.45 1.92 -16.38
N VAL A 113 7.08 3.13 -15.94
CA VAL A 113 8.01 4.12 -15.39
C VAL A 113 7.58 4.64 -14.02
N LEU A 114 8.57 5.07 -13.23
CA LEU A 114 8.40 5.95 -12.09
C LEU A 114 8.44 7.40 -12.56
N VAL A 115 7.48 8.21 -12.11
CA VAL A 115 7.37 9.63 -12.44
C VAL A 115 7.53 10.45 -11.16
N CYS A 116 8.47 11.39 -11.15
CA CYS A 116 8.63 12.35 -10.06
C CYS A 116 7.42 13.29 -10.01
N GLN A 117 6.78 13.40 -8.85
CA GLN A 117 5.61 14.26 -8.69
C GLN A 117 5.96 15.75 -8.56
N ASN A 118 7.23 16.09 -8.35
CA ASN A 118 7.71 17.47 -8.29
C ASN A 118 8.09 18.01 -9.68
N CYS A 119 9.03 17.36 -10.36
CA CYS A 119 9.62 17.87 -11.62
C CYS A 119 9.23 17.09 -12.87
N GLY A 120 8.45 16.01 -12.76
CA GLY A 120 7.97 15.23 -13.91
C GLY A 120 8.98 14.29 -14.55
N ASN A 121 10.22 14.22 -14.06
CA ASN A 121 11.22 13.27 -14.57
C ASN A 121 10.74 11.82 -14.49
N ARG A 122 11.12 11.02 -15.49
CA ARG A 122 10.63 9.66 -15.71
C ARG A 122 11.79 8.67 -15.72
N PHE A 123 11.61 7.55 -15.03
CA PHE A 123 12.62 6.50 -14.89
C PHE A 123 12.00 5.15 -15.19
N LYS A 124 12.58 4.38 -16.12
CA LYS A 124 12.22 2.97 -16.28
C LYS A 124 12.64 2.21 -15.03
N MET A 125 11.99 1.09 -14.75
CA MET A 125 12.34 0.25 -13.58
C MET A 125 13.82 -0.20 -13.62
N ASP A 126 14.36 -0.43 -14.81
CA ASP A 126 15.77 -0.80 -15.01
C ASP A 126 16.77 0.29 -14.63
N MET A 127 16.34 1.56 -14.51
CA MET A 127 17.19 2.65 -14.05
C MET A 127 17.22 2.78 -12.53
N VAL A 128 16.25 2.20 -11.83
CA VAL A 128 16.19 2.24 -10.37
C VAL A 128 17.41 1.50 -9.82
N GLU A 129 18.02 2.05 -8.77
CA GLU A 129 19.23 1.52 -8.13
C GLU A 129 20.53 1.61 -8.96
N GLN A 130 20.50 2.07 -10.23
CA GLN A 130 21.71 2.04 -11.06
C GLN A 130 22.68 3.18 -10.78
N GLN A 131 22.15 4.35 -10.42
CA GLN A 131 22.94 5.57 -10.31
C GLN A 131 22.51 6.41 -9.11
N ARG A 132 23.48 6.83 -8.31
CA ARG A 132 23.28 7.77 -7.20
C ARG A 132 23.37 9.21 -7.69
N GLY A 133 22.57 10.08 -7.10
CA GLY A 133 22.61 11.52 -7.30
C GLY A 133 21.70 12.02 -8.41
N GLY A 134 21.58 13.35 -8.50
CA GLY A 134 20.70 14.02 -9.44
C GLY A 134 19.22 13.77 -9.14
N CYS A 135 18.43 13.61 -10.21
CA CYS A 135 17.00 13.36 -10.12
C CYS A 135 16.64 11.87 -9.99
N ASN A 136 17.60 10.96 -9.85
CA ASN A 136 17.28 9.54 -9.65
C ASN A 136 16.60 9.35 -8.28
N PRO A 137 15.63 8.41 -8.13
CA PRO A 137 15.25 7.91 -6.82
C PRO A 137 16.51 7.51 -6.05
N VAL A 138 16.70 7.99 -4.81
CA VAL A 138 17.97 7.77 -4.11
C VAL A 138 18.18 6.28 -3.88
N PRO A 139 19.18 5.65 -4.51
CA PRO A 139 19.29 4.21 -4.54
C PRO A 139 19.72 3.65 -3.18
N ILE A 140 19.22 2.44 -2.89
CA ILE A 140 19.76 1.58 -1.82
C ILE A 140 20.57 0.51 -2.53
N MET A 141 21.88 0.71 -2.58
CA MET A 141 22.81 -0.10 -3.36
C MET A 141 22.93 -1.53 -2.82
N LYS A 142 23.51 -2.40 -3.64
CA LYS A 142 23.67 -3.83 -3.32
C LYS A 142 24.46 -4.08 -2.02
N ASP A 143 25.46 -3.25 -1.74
CA ASP A 143 26.30 -3.31 -0.55
C ASP A 143 25.68 -2.61 0.68
N GLU A 144 24.56 -1.92 0.51
CA GLU A 144 23.82 -1.22 1.57
C GLU A 144 22.64 -2.06 2.10
N LYS A 145 22.42 -3.26 1.55
CA LYS A 145 21.33 -4.17 1.91
C LYS A 145 21.78 -5.63 1.85
N THR A 146 21.00 -6.53 2.45
CA THR A 146 21.19 -7.97 2.31
C THR A 146 20.12 -8.58 1.42
N ASP A 147 20.51 -9.49 0.54
CA ASP A 147 19.60 -10.36 -0.23
C ASP A 147 19.92 -11.81 0.15
N ASP A 148 19.04 -12.45 0.91
CA ASP A 148 19.19 -13.85 1.33
C ASP A 148 18.57 -14.86 0.34
N GLY A 149 18.09 -14.37 -0.81
CA GLY A 149 17.37 -15.14 -1.83
C GLY A 149 15.84 -15.13 -1.64
N ILE A 150 15.35 -14.90 -0.43
CA ILE A 150 13.92 -14.87 -0.07
C ILE A 150 13.47 -13.45 0.24
N ASN A 151 14.30 -12.70 0.96
CA ASN A 151 14.04 -11.35 1.44
C ASN A 151 15.16 -10.40 1.02
N ILE A 152 14.78 -9.14 0.85
CA ILE A 152 15.69 -8.00 0.87
C ILE A 152 15.58 -7.35 2.25
N THR A 153 16.71 -7.20 2.94
CA THR A 153 16.77 -6.52 4.25
C THR A 153 17.54 -5.23 4.13
N ILE A 154 16.88 -4.12 4.46
CA ILE A 154 17.47 -2.78 4.50
C ILE A 154 17.75 -2.46 5.98
N PRO A 155 19.03 -2.27 6.37
CA PRO A 155 19.39 -2.03 7.76
C PRO A 155 18.80 -0.74 8.30
N LYS A 156 18.35 -0.79 9.56
CA LYS A 156 17.93 0.38 10.34
C LYS A 156 18.90 1.55 10.23
N ASP A 157 20.19 1.29 10.45
CA ASP A 157 21.20 2.34 10.49
C ASP A 157 21.29 3.10 9.16
N LEU A 158 21.04 2.41 8.04
CA LEU A 158 20.96 3.04 6.72
C LEU A 158 19.72 3.94 6.63
N ILE A 159 18.57 3.46 7.09
CA ILE A 159 17.32 4.22 7.09
C ILE A 159 17.51 5.49 7.93
N GLU A 160 18.04 5.37 9.14
CA GLU A 160 18.27 6.50 10.05
C GLU A 160 19.29 7.50 9.48
N LYS A 161 20.39 7.02 8.90
CA LYS A 161 21.41 7.86 8.24
C LYS A 161 20.85 8.68 7.08
N ASN A 162 19.79 8.22 6.43
CA ASN A 162 19.19 8.87 5.27
C ASN A 162 17.92 9.68 5.60
N LYS A 163 17.57 9.86 6.89
CA LYS A 163 16.36 10.61 7.28
C LYS A 163 16.33 12.03 6.73
N GLU A 164 17.49 12.68 6.64
CA GLU A 164 17.61 14.06 6.14
C GLU A 164 17.26 14.24 4.65
N LEU A 165 17.13 13.14 3.89
CA LEU A 165 16.59 13.19 2.52
C LEU A 165 15.10 13.54 2.48
N PHE A 166 14.41 13.44 3.61
CA PHE A 166 12.98 13.64 3.77
C PHE A 166 12.73 14.80 4.72
N THR A 167 12.07 15.84 4.22
CA THR A 167 11.66 16.99 5.03
C THR A 167 10.30 16.72 5.70
N SER A 168 9.97 17.50 6.73
CA SER A 168 8.71 17.37 7.48
C SER A 168 7.45 17.56 6.62
N ASN A 169 7.56 18.25 5.49
CA ASN A 169 6.48 18.45 4.52
C ASN A 169 6.47 17.42 3.38
N TRP A 170 7.36 16.43 3.38
CA TRP A 170 7.43 15.42 2.33
C TRP A 170 6.08 14.70 2.17
N LYS A 171 5.60 14.60 0.92
CA LYS A 171 4.32 13.96 0.53
C LYS A 171 3.08 14.58 1.15
N THR A 172 3.14 15.86 1.51
CA THR A 172 1.96 16.64 1.95
C THR A 172 1.14 17.22 0.79
N GLN A 173 1.60 17.05 -0.47
CA GLN A 173 0.94 17.55 -1.69
C GLN A 173 0.99 16.59 -2.88
#